data_AF-A0A8J7KFZ8-F1
#
_entry.id   AF-A0A8J7KFZ8-F1
#
_cell.length_a   1.000
_cell.length_b   1.000
_cell.length_c   1.000
_cell.angle_alpha   90.00
_cell.angle_beta   90.00
_cell.angle_gamma   90.00
#
_symmetry.space_group_name_H-M   'P 1'
#
loop_
_entity.id
_entity.type
_entity.pdbx_description
1 polymer ?
#
loop_
_entity_poly.entity_id
_entity_poly.type
_entity_poly.pdbx_seq_one_letter_code
_entity_poly.pdbx_strand_id
1 'polypeptide(L)'
;MDALTAITRDHERLTKLMRCLRDHEAEPVTVMAELRARLSAHTAAEEEQIYGTLLGMDAAEEYAVAHGITEHRDVENRLAAAQAAVGTAGFDTLVAEFVDAVTLHIREEESRILPDLAREVSDERLEHLGVLFEDRRRSELDEAGFGYSAG
;
A
#
# COMPACT_ATOMS: atom_id res chain seq x y z
N MET A 1 -12.66 9.41 8.69
CA MET A 1 -11.75 8.41 9.31
C MET A 1 -10.40 9.09 9.41
N ASP A 2 -9.64 8.88 10.48
CA ASP A 2 -8.27 9.40 10.52
C ASP A 2 -7.34 8.63 9.57
N ALA A 3 -6.19 9.24 9.25
CA ALA A 3 -5.20 8.66 8.33
C ALA A 3 -4.69 7.28 8.77
N LEU A 4 -4.41 7.09 10.07
CA LEU A 4 -3.87 5.82 10.57
C LEU A 4 -4.86 4.68 10.34
N THR A 5 -6.13 4.93 10.65
CA THR A 5 -7.21 3.96 10.46
C THR A 5 -7.45 3.70 8.96
N ALA A 6 -7.33 4.71 8.10
CA ALA A 6 -7.50 4.54 6.66
C ALA A 6 -6.40 3.66 6.04
N ILE A 7 -5.13 3.94 6.38
CA ILE A 7 -3.94 3.22 5.91
C ILE A 7 -3.98 1.76 6.38
N THR A 8 -4.19 1.53 7.68
CA THR A 8 -4.24 0.16 8.23
C THR A 8 -5.41 -0.67 7.67
N ARG A 9 -6.55 -0.05 7.34
CA ARG A 9 -7.64 -0.75 6.62
C ARG A 9 -7.25 -1.18 5.21
N ASP A 10 -6.42 -0.40 4.53
CA ASP A 10 -5.85 -0.81 3.25
C ASP A 10 -4.87 -1.97 3.42
N HIS A 11 -4.00 -1.94 4.44
CA HIS A 11 -3.10 -3.04 4.76
C HIS A 11 -3.87 -4.35 4.99
N GLU A 12 -4.97 -4.29 5.74
CA GLU A 12 -5.84 -5.45 5.94
C GLU A 12 -6.44 -5.96 4.62
N ARG A 13 -6.87 -5.06 3.73
CA ARG A 13 -7.44 -5.44 2.43
C ARG A 13 -6.38 -6.07 1.53
N LEU A 14 -5.20 -5.47 1.45
CA LEU A 14 -4.05 -6.00 0.70
C LEU A 14 -3.65 -7.38 1.22
N THR A 15 -3.53 -7.54 2.54
CA THR A 15 -3.25 -8.83 3.19
C THR A 15 -4.28 -9.90 2.82
N LYS A 16 -5.58 -9.55 2.81
CA LYS A 16 -6.64 -10.49 2.41
C LYS A 16 -6.53 -10.90 0.94
N LEU A 17 -6.22 -9.96 0.04
CA LEU A 17 -6.03 -10.25 -1.39
C LEU A 17 -4.78 -11.10 -1.64
N MET A 18 -3.67 -10.80 -0.96
CA MET A 18 -2.46 -11.61 -1.02
C MET A 18 -2.70 -13.05 -0.53
N ARG A 19 -3.49 -13.23 0.54
CA ARG A 19 -3.90 -14.56 0.98
C ARG A 19 -4.76 -15.27 -0.08
N CYS A 20 -5.78 -14.58 -0.61
CA CYS A 20 -6.62 -15.12 -1.69
C CYS A 20 -5.80 -15.58 -2.90
N LEU A 21 -4.75 -14.82 -3.26
CA LEU A 21 -3.84 -15.16 -4.34
C LEU A 21 -3.00 -16.41 -4.03
N ARG A 22 -2.39 -16.45 -2.83
CA ARG A 22 -1.54 -17.57 -2.38
C ARG A 22 -2.31 -18.88 -2.19
N ASP A 23 -3.53 -18.79 -1.68
CA ASP A 23 -4.37 -19.94 -1.39
C ASP A 23 -5.18 -20.39 -2.62
N HIS A 24 -4.95 -19.74 -3.77
CA HIS A 24 -5.65 -19.97 -5.04
C HIS A 24 -7.18 -19.95 -4.91
N GLU A 25 -7.71 -19.07 -4.06
CA GLU A 25 -9.15 -18.93 -3.79
C GLU A 25 -9.91 -18.26 -4.96
N ALA A 26 -9.19 -17.60 -5.87
CA ALA A 26 -9.73 -16.98 -7.07
C ALA A 26 -8.70 -16.97 -8.21
N GLU A 27 -9.16 -16.64 -9.43
CA GLU A 27 -8.30 -16.54 -10.61
C GLU A 27 -7.17 -15.53 -10.38
N PRO A 28 -5.89 -15.95 -10.52
CA PRO A 28 -4.75 -15.10 -10.18
C PRO A 28 -4.75 -13.76 -10.92
N VAL A 29 -5.15 -13.76 -12.20
CA VAL A 29 -5.23 -12.54 -13.03
C VAL A 29 -6.19 -11.51 -12.43
N THR A 30 -7.33 -11.96 -11.91
CA THR A 30 -8.33 -11.08 -11.29
C THR A 30 -7.82 -10.49 -9.97
N VAL A 31 -7.26 -11.34 -9.10
CA VAL A 31 -6.75 -10.88 -7.80
C VAL A 31 -5.55 -9.95 -7.98
N MET A 32 -4.65 -10.26 -8.91
CA MET A 32 -3.50 -9.41 -9.23
C MET A 32 -3.89 -8.07 -9.85
N ALA A 33 -4.96 -8.01 -10.65
CA ALA A 33 -5.47 -6.74 -11.15
C ALA A 33 -5.97 -5.84 -10.02
N GLU A 34 -6.70 -6.41 -9.05
CA GLU A 34 -7.16 -5.66 -7.88
C GLU A 34 -5.99 -5.25 -6.97
N LEU A 35 -5.04 -6.15 -6.71
CA LEU A 35 -3.82 -5.83 -5.95
C LEU A 35 -3.06 -4.67 -6.57
N ARG A 36 -2.89 -4.67 -7.89
CA ARG A 36 -2.18 -3.59 -8.59
C ARG A 36 -2.89 -2.25 -8.42
N ALA A 37 -4.20 -2.21 -8.66
CA ALA A 37 -4.98 -0.99 -8.53
C ALA A 37 -4.93 -0.45 -7.09
N ARG A 38 -5.09 -1.33 -6.10
CA ARG A 38 -5.06 -0.93 -4.68
C ARG A 38 -3.69 -0.50 -4.20
N LEU A 39 -2.63 -1.22 -4.54
CA LEU A 39 -1.27 -0.81 -4.19
C LEU A 39 -0.93 0.55 -4.79
N SER A 40 -1.20 0.75 -6.08
CA SER A 40 -0.96 2.04 -6.74
C SER A 40 -1.74 3.18 -6.07
N ALA A 41 -3.01 2.94 -5.74
CA ALA A 41 -3.85 3.95 -5.09
C ALA A 41 -3.39 4.28 -3.66
N HIS A 42 -2.97 3.25 -2.92
CA HIS A 42 -2.47 3.35 -1.56
C HIS A 42 -1.16 4.13 -1.52
N THR A 43 -0.15 3.67 -2.26
CA THR A 43 1.18 4.29 -2.26
C THR A 43 1.17 5.72 -2.80
N ALA A 44 0.34 6.02 -3.82
CA ALA A 44 0.16 7.39 -4.30
C ALA A 44 -0.44 8.31 -3.23
N ALA A 45 -1.42 7.83 -2.46
CA ALA A 45 -2.01 8.61 -1.38
C ALA A 45 -1.04 8.84 -0.22
N GLU A 46 -0.18 7.87 0.10
CA GLU A 46 0.85 8.02 1.14
C GLU A 46 1.95 8.99 0.73
N GLU A 47 2.52 8.81 -0.46
CA GLU A 47 3.59 9.66 -0.96
C GLU A 47 3.15 11.13 -1.06
N GLU A 48 1.93 11.38 -1.53
CA GLU A 48 1.45 12.74 -1.75
C GLU A 48 0.91 13.42 -0.49
N GLN A 49 0.22 12.68 0.38
CA GLN A 49 -0.52 13.27 1.51
C GLN A 49 0.15 13.04 2.85
N ILE A 50 0.82 11.89 3.04
CA ILE A 50 1.31 11.45 4.35
C ILE A 50 2.80 11.76 4.49
N TYR A 51 3.63 11.22 3.60
CA TYR A 51 5.09 11.32 3.69
C TYR A 51 5.57 12.78 3.65
N GLY A 52 4.87 13.65 2.90
CA GLY A 52 5.14 15.09 2.88
C GLY A 52 5.04 15.77 4.25
N THR A 53 4.29 15.20 5.19
CA THR A 53 4.16 15.73 6.56
C THR A 53 5.38 15.41 7.44
N LEU A 54 6.09 14.31 7.14
CA LEU A 54 7.29 13.87 7.88
C LEU A 54 8.60 14.44 7.32
N LEU A 55 8.56 15.04 6.13
CA LEU A 55 9.75 15.64 5.52
C LEU A 55 10.22 16.89 6.27
N GLY A 56 11.54 16.98 6.51
CA GLY A 56 12.19 18.14 7.12
C GLY A 56 12.07 18.22 8.64
N MET A 57 11.51 17.19 9.28
CA MET A 57 11.38 17.06 10.72
C MET A 57 12.69 16.60 11.37
N ASP A 58 13.21 15.45 10.93
CA ASP A 58 14.58 15.03 11.20
C ASP A 58 15.14 14.09 10.11
N ALA A 59 16.45 13.78 10.21
CA ALA A 59 17.13 12.93 9.24
C ALA A 59 16.69 11.45 9.27
N ALA A 60 16.16 10.96 10.39
CA ALA A 60 15.67 9.59 10.52
C ALA A 60 14.30 9.42 9.85
N GLU A 61 13.46 10.45 9.89
CA GLU A 61 12.17 10.51 9.20
C GLU A 61 12.37 10.72 7.70
N GLU A 62 13.29 11.60 7.28
CA GLU A 62 13.68 11.73 5.86
C GLU A 62 14.19 10.41 5.27
N TYR A 63 14.99 9.66 6.03
CA TYR A 63 15.45 8.34 5.60
C TYR A 63 14.30 7.34 5.50
N ALA A 64 13.38 7.31 6.47
CA ALA A 64 12.24 6.41 6.46
C ALA A 64 11.33 6.67 5.25
N VAL A 65 11.03 7.94 4.95
CA VAL A 65 10.26 8.33 3.76
C VAL A 65 10.96 7.91 2.46
N ALA A 66 12.27 8.19 2.34
CA ALA A 66 13.02 7.81 1.15
C ALA A 66 13.10 6.28 0.96
N HIS A 67 13.16 5.54 2.07
CA HIS A 67 13.10 4.08 2.05
C HIS A 67 11.74 3.58 1.59
N GLY A 68 10.64 4.08 2.18
CA GLY A 68 9.27 3.71 1.81
C GLY A 68 8.98 3.91 0.32
N ILE A 69 9.35 5.06 -0.25
CA ILE A 69 9.22 5.32 -1.70
C ILE A 69 10.01 4.30 -2.54
N THR A 70 11.17 3.85 -2.05
CA THR A 70 11.96 2.82 -2.73
C THR A 70 11.29 1.46 -2.64
N GLU A 71 10.73 1.10 -1.48
CA GLU A 71 9.98 -0.13 -1.27
C GLU A 71 8.71 -0.19 -2.14
N HIS A 72 7.97 0.93 -2.27
CA HIS A 72 6.80 1.02 -3.15
C HIS A 72 7.15 0.60 -4.59
N ARG A 73 8.28 1.07 -5.10
CA ARG A 73 8.77 0.71 -6.44
C ARG A 73 9.19 -0.76 -6.53
N ASP A 74 9.82 -1.30 -5.48
CA ASP A 74 10.20 -2.72 -5.45
C ASP A 74 8.96 -3.62 -5.44
N VAL A 75 7.95 -3.26 -4.64
CA VAL A 75 6.65 -3.94 -4.59
C VAL A 75 5.95 -3.93 -5.96
N GLU A 76 5.89 -2.78 -6.63
CA GLU A 76 5.30 -2.68 -7.98
C GLU A 76 6.03 -3.57 -8.99
N ASN A 77 7.37 -3.54 -8.98
CA ASN A 77 8.19 -4.36 -9.88
C ASN A 77 7.98 -5.86 -9.65
N ARG A 78 7.90 -6.30 -8.39
CA ARG A 78 7.65 -7.71 -8.04
C ARG A 78 6.26 -8.15 -8.44
N LEU A 79 5.25 -7.30 -8.27
CA LEU A 79 3.90 -7.59 -8.75
C LEU A 79 3.88 -7.75 -10.27
N ALA A 80 4.53 -6.85 -11.01
CA ALA A 80 4.63 -6.93 -12.46
C ALA A 80 5.36 -8.22 -12.92
N ALA A 81 6.42 -8.62 -12.23
CA ALA A 81 7.13 -9.86 -12.49
C ALA A 81 6.24 -11.09 -12.25
N ALA A 82 5.51 -11.13 -11.13
CA ALA A 82 4.57 -12.19 -10.82
C ALA A 82 3.43 -12.27 -11.86
N GLN A 83 2.88 -11.13 -12.28
CA GLN A 83 1.87 -11.05 -13.33
C GLN A 83 2.38 -11.63 -14.67
N ALA A 84 3.62 -11.31 -15.06
CA ALA A 84 4.22 -11.83 -16.28
C ALA A 84 4.48 -13.35 -16.24
N ALA A 85 4.56 -13.93 -15.05
CA ALA A 85 4.85 -15.34 -14.84
C ALA A 85 3.60 -16.23 -14.69
N VAL A 86 2.39 -15.68 -14.78
CA VAL A 86 1.14 -16.45 -14.67
C VAL A 86 1.16 -17.65 -15.64
N GLY A 87 0.89 -18.84 -15.10
CA GLY A 87 0.89 -20.10 -15.87
C GLY A 87 2.27 -20.72 -16.10
N THR A 88 3.34 -20.10 -15.63
CA THR A 88 4.69 -20.67 -15.65
C THR A 88 5.01 -21.40 -14.34
N ALA A 89 6.02 -22.28 -14.34
CA ALA A 89 6.47 -22.99 -13.14
C ALA A 89 7.09 -22.07 -12.05
N GLY A 90 7.45 -20.83 -12.40
CA GLY A 90 8.04 -19.86 -11.47
C GLY A 90 7.03 -18.91 -10.81
N PHE A 91 5.75 -19.05 -11.15
CA PHE A 91 4.70 -18.14 -10.69
C PHE A 91 4.61 -18.03 -9.17
N ASP A 92 4.49 -19.18 -8.48
CA ASP A 92 4.28 -19.19 -7.03
C ASP A 92 5.47 -18.63 -6.26
N THR A 93 6.70 -18.82 -6.77
CA THR A 93 7.91 -18.22 -6.19
C THR A 93 7.85 -16.69 -6.28
N LEU A 94 7.49 -16.13 -7.43
CA LEU A 94 7.39 -14.68 -7.62
C LEU A 94 6.23 -14.09 -6.81
N VAL A 95 5.13 -14.82 -6.65
CA VAL A 95 4.04 -14.44 -5.74
C VAL A 95 4.54 -14.39 -4.29
N ALA A 96 5.30 -15.40 -3.83
CA ALA A 96 5.86 -15.39 -2.48
C ALA A 96 6.79 -14.19 -2.25
N GLU A 97 7.69 -13.91 -3.20
CA GLU A 97 8.58 -12.76 -3.16
C GLU A 97 7.85 -11.42 -3.12
N PHE A 98 6.78 -11.27 -3.91
CA PHE A 98 5.91 -10.09 -3.87
C PHE A 98 5.21 -9.95 -2.50
N VAL A 99 4.66 -11.03 -1.97
CA VAL A 99 3.96 -11.04 -0.67
C VAL A 99 4.91 -10.68 0.46
N ASP A 100 6.13 -11.22 0.45
CA ASP A 100 7.16 -10.91 1.46
C ASP A 100 7.53 -9.42 1.43
N ALA A 101 7.68 -8.83 0.23
CA ALA A 101 7.98 -7.41 0.08
C ALA A 101 6.85 -6.51 0.63
N VAL A 102 5.59 -6.78 0.26
CA VAL A 102 4.44 -6.02 0.80
C VAL A 102 4.32 -6.20 2.32
N THR A 103 4.54 -7.41 2.82
CA THR A 103 4.45 -7.70 4.27
C THR A 103 5.54 -6.97 5.06
N LEU A 104 6.76 -6.88 4.51
CA LEU A 104 7.84 -6.11 5.12
C LEU A 104 7.47 -4.63 5.16
N HIS A 105 7.09 -4.06 4.02
CA HIS A 105 6.68 -2.67 3.90
C HIS A 105 5.58 -2.29 4.92
N ILE A 106 4.47 -3.02 4.94
CA ILE A 106 3.36 -2.81 5.91
C ILE A 106 3.88 -2.81 7.35
N ARG A 107 4.77 -3.77 7.69
CA ARG A 107 5.33 -3.86 9.04
C ARG A 107 6.18 -2.65 9.38
N GLU A 108 7.00 -2.16 8.45
CA GLU A 108 7.83 -0.99 8.67
C GLU A 108 6.98 0.26 8.89
N GLU A 109 5.92 0.44 8.10
CA GLU A 109 5.01 1.55 8.28
C GLU A 109 4.27 1.52 9.62
N GLU A 110 3.64 0.39 9.96
CA GLU A 110 2.85 0.25 11.19
C GLU A 110 3.72 0.32 12.46
N SER A 111 5.01 -0.04 12.37
CA SER A 111 5.93 -0.01 13.51
C SER A 111 6.76 1.26 13.63
N ARG A 112 6.83 2.09 12.59
CA ARG A 112 7.65 3.29 12.56
C ARG A 112 6.92 4.52 12.02
N ILE A 113 6.55 4.51 10.73
CA ILE A 113 6.01 5.70 10.06
C ILE A 113 4.68 6.17 10.69
N LEU A 114 3.75 5.25 10.94
CA LEU A 114 2.43 5.59 11.50
C LEU A 114 2.51 6.07 12.96
N PRO A 115 3.28 5.40 13.85
CA PRO A 115 3.57 5.95 15.18
C PRO A 115 4.23 7.33 15.14
N ASP A 116 5.18 7.56 14.23
CA ASP A 116 5.86 8.85 14.10
C ASP A 116 4.87 9.94 13.68
N LEU A 117 4.07 9.70 12.65
CA LEU A 117 3.00 10.62 12.24
C LEU A 117 2.05 10.96 13.40
N ALA A 118 1.63 9.97 14.19
CA ALA A 118 0.72 10.16 15.31
C ALA A 118 1.31 11.01 16.45
N ARG A 119 2.64 11.03 16.61
CA ARG A 119 3.32 11.88 17.60
C ARG A 119 3.48 13.31 17.12
N GLU A 120 3.67 13.50 15.81
CA GLU A 120 4.09 14.76 15.22
C GLU A 120 2.93 15.69 14.83
N VAL A 121 1.72 15.14 14.66
CA VAL A 121 0.53 15.94 14.31
C VAL A 121 -0.62 15.79 15.32
N SER A 122 -1.50 16.79 15.37
CA SER A 122 -2.70 16.73 16.20
C SER A 122 -3.75 15.76 15.64
N ASP A 123 -4.67 15.31 16.50
CA ASP A 123 -5.81 14.47 16.09
C ASP A 123 -6.64 15.13 14.96
N GLU A 124 -6.89 16.44 15.03
CA GLU A 124 -7.58 17.20 13.96
C GLU A 124 -6.81 17.14 12.63
N ARG A 125 -5.47 17.17 12.70
CA ARG A 125 -4.63 17.04 11.51
C ARG A 125 -4.64 15.61 10.97
N LEU A 126 -4.66 14.59 11.82
CA LEU A 126 -4.81 13.19 11.40
C LEU A 126 -6.15 12.94 10.70
N GLU A 127 -7.24 13.53 11.21
CA GLU A 127 -8.56 13.49 10.57
C GLU A 127 -8.53 14.13 9.17
N HIS A 128 -7.92 15.32 9.07
CA HIS A 128 -7.79 16.01 7.78
C HIS A 128 -6.92 15.21 6.78
N LEU A 129 -5.77 14.69 7.23
CA LEU A 129 -4.93 13.82 6.41
C LEU A 129 -5.67 12.56 5.95
N GLY A 130 -6.53 11.99 6.79
CA GLY A 130 -7.36 10.85 6.43
C GLY A 130 -8.35 11.16 5.30
N VAL A 131 -8.95 12.35 5.31
CA VAL A 131 -9.81 12.81 4.19
C VAL A 131 -9.02 12.95 2.89
N LEU A 132 -7.83 13.57 2.95
CA LEU A 132 -6.98 13.77 1.77
C LEU A 132 -6.49 12.43 1.21
N PHE A 133 -6.06 11.52 2.08
CA PHE A 133 -5.65 10.16 1.71
C PHE A 133 -6.80 9.42 1.02
N GLU A 134 -7.99 9.40 1.62
CA GLU A 134 -9.16 8.71 1.05
C GLU A 134 -9.56 9.29 -0.31
N ASP A 135 -9.50 10.61 -0.48
CA ASP A 135 -9.86 11.27 -1.74
C ASP A 135 -8.86 10.93 -2.85
N ARG A 136 -7.55 11.02 -2.58
CA ARG A 136 -6.53 10.66 -3.57
C ARG A 136 -6.62 9.18 -3.93
N ARG A 137 -6.68 8.30 -2.93
CA ARG A 137 -6.83 6.86 -3.13
C ARG A 137 -8.09 6.53 -3.94
N ARG A 138 -9.21 7.21 -3.69
CA ARG A 138 -10.45 7.01 -4.45
C ARG A 138 -10.28 7.41 -5.91
N SER A 139 -9.67 8.57 -6.19
CA SER A 139 -9.39 9.01 -7.56
C SER A 139 -8.59 7.96 -8.34
N GLU A 140 -7.51 7.45 -7.74
CA GLU A 140 -6.69 6.39 -8.34
C GLU A 140 -7.48 5.10 -8.61
N LEU A 141 -8.30 4.67 -7.65
CA LEU A 141 -9.14 3.49 -7.82
C LEU A 141 -10.22 3.70 -8.89
N ASP A 142 -10.84 4.88 -8.96
CA ASP A 142 -11.83 5.23 -9.99
C ASP A 142 -11.20 5.17 -11.39
N GLU A 143 -10.01 5.75 -11.55
CA GLU A 143 -9.24 5.73 -12.82
C GLU A 143 -8.84 4.31 -13.23
N ALA A 144 -8.49 3.46 -12.26
CA ALA A 144 -8.20 2.04 -12.49
C ALA A 144 -9.45 1.17 -12.70
N GLY A 145 -10.66 1.70 -12.54
CA GLY A 145 -11.93 0.97 -12.67
C GLY A 145 -12.33 0.13 -11.44
N PHE A 146 -11.73 0.39 -10.28
CA PHE A 146 -11.97 -0.28 -8.99
C PHE A 146 -12.73 0.57 -7.95
N GLY A 147 -13.13 1.79 -8.32
CA GLY A 147 -13.85 2.78 -7.52
C GLY A 147 -15.10 2.33 -6.77
N TYR A 148 -15.79 1.32 -7.31
CA TYR A 148 -17.01 0.72 -6.75
C TYR A 148 -16.77 -0.75 -6.38
N SER A 149 -15.84 -1.00 -5.46
CA SER A 149 -15.82 -2.26 -4.72
C SER A 149 -16.41 -2.00 -3.33
N ALA A 150 -17.75 -1.93 -3.27
CA ALA A 150 -18.47 -2.05 -2.02
C ALA A 150 -18.22 -3.45 -1.44
N GLY A 151 -17.50 -3.49 -0.32
CA GLY A 151 -17.27 -4.68 0.48
C GLY A 151 -17.07 -4.28 1.92
#